data_AF-A0A955AXM4-F1
#
_entry.id   AF-A0A955AXM4-F1
#
_cell.length_a   1.000
_cell.length_b   1.000
_cell.length_c   1.000
_cell.angle_alpha   90.00
_cell.angle_beta   90.00
_cell.angle_gamma   90.00
#
_symmetry.space_group_name_H-M   'P 1'
#
loop_
_entity.id
_entity.type
_entity.pdbx_description
1 polymer ?
#
loop_
_entity_poly.entity_id
_entity_poly.type
_entity_poly.pdbx_seq_one_letter_code
_entity_poly.pdbx_strand_id
1 'polypeptide(L)'
;GQSDLGQLADQPVPDDVLWQQPAIEVNEQVAIEPIAALVPPECFYIRFGKFSNYLWMNRLTRDYGGDLANMIAGRGLDRQMTAGIERQLAVKYNELSELVGDQVVNDLALIGRDTFFNSGAAFGLLFEAKNAFLFQTSVQQERAAVLAREKENGATEQSIEIAGRKVSLLSTPDNRIRSFFAAHENYRLITSSRAIVERFYAVIDGEQSLAQTPEYVYT
;
A
#
# COMPACT_ATOMS: atom_id res chain seq x y z
N GLY A 1 -34.32 -12.42 -47.58
CA GLY A 1 -34.66 -11.09 -47.06
C GLY A 1 -33.41 -10.25 -47.11
N GLN A 2 -33.35 -9.26 -48.00
CA GLN A 2 -32.22 -8.35 -48.10
C GLN A 2 -32.30 -7.34 -46.94
N SER A 3 -31.22 -7.22 -46.18
CA SER A 3 -31.03 -6.19 -45.16
C SER A 3 -30.82 -4.84 -45.84
N ASP A 4 -31.68 -3.89 -45.53
CA ASP A 4 -31.68 -2.53 -46.04
C ASP A 4 -30.54 -1.73 -45.39
N LEU A 5 -29.40 -1.60 -46.09
CA LEU A 5 -28.22 -0.85 -45.67
C LEU A 5 -28.23 0.62 -46.15
N GLY A 6 -29.41 1.15 -46.51
CA GLY A 6 -29.57 2.47 -47.11
C GLY A 6 -29.94 3.62 -46.15
N GLN A 7 -30.06 3.37 -44.85
CA GLN A 7 -30.39 4.43 -43.89
C GLN A 7 -29.15 5.29 -43.58
N LEU A 8 -29.25 6.60 -43.83
CA LEU A 8 -28.29 7.58 -43.35
C LEU A 8 -28.35 7.61 -41.82
N ALA A 9 -27.20 7.76 -41.16
CA ALA A 9 -27.11 7.87 -39.70
C ALA A 9 -27.43 9.33 -39.28
N ASP A 10 -28.65 9.77 -39.55
CA ASP A 10 -29.15 11.13 -39.34
C ASP A 10 -30.00 11.28 -38.07
N GLN A 11 -30.09 10.21 -37.26
CA GLN A 11 -30.68 10.31 -35.93
C GLN A 11 -29.76 11.08 -34.98
N PRO A 12 -30.30 12.03 -34.19
CA PRO A 12 -29.53 12.71 -33.16
C PRO A 12 -29.00 11.69 -32.15
N VAL A 13 -27.75 11.90 -31.72
CA VAL A 13 -27.15 11.09 -30.66
C VAL A 13 -28.05 11.21 -29.41
N PRO A 14 -28.33 10.11 -28.69
CA PRO A 14 -29.07 10.19 -27.44
C PRO A 14 -28.42 11.20 -26.49
N ASP A 15 -29.25 11.92 -25.72
CA ASP A 15 -28.76 12.83 -24.70
C ASP A 15 -27.82 12.09 -23.74
N ASP A 16 -26.79 12.79 -23.28
CA ASP A 16 -25.83 12.24 -22.32
C ASP A 16 -26.58 11.71 -21.09
N VAL A 17 -26.18 10.52 -20.64
CA VAL A 17 -26.70 9.94 -19.40
C VAL A 17 -26.36 10.89 -18.26
N LEU A 18 -27.40 11.47 -17.65
CA LEU A 18 -27.26 12.23 -16.42
C LEU A 18 -26.98 11.25 -15.28
N TRP A 19 -25.69 10.93 -15.09
CA TRP A 19 -25.23 10.18 -13.93
C TRP A 19 -25.58 10.97 -12.67
N GLN A 20 -26.58 10.50 -11.94
CA GLN A 20 -26.87 11.02 -10.61
C GLN A 20 -25.75 10.57 -9.68
N GLN A 21 -25.00 11.52 -9.12
CA GLN A 21 -24.14 11.20 -8.00
C GLN A 21 -25.04 10.81 -6.82
N PRO A 22 -24.87 9.61 -6.24
CA PRO A 22 -25.61 9.26 -5.03
C PRO A 22 -25.31 10.31 -3.96
N ALA A 23 -26.35 10.83 -3.31
CA ALA A 23 -26.17 11.67 -2.14
C ALA A 23 -25.62 10.78 -1.01
N ILE A 24 -24.36 10.99 -0.64
CA ILE A 24 -23.73 10.32 0.49
C ILE A 24 -24.02 11.18 1.74
N GLU A 25 -24.82 10.66 2.66
CA GLU A 25 -25.07 11.32 3.95
C GLU A 25 -23.87 11.10 4.88
N VAL A 26 -23.09 12.14 5.15
CA VAL A 26 -21.91 12.03 6.03
C VAL A 26 -22.35 11.81 7.47
N ASN A 27 -21.95 10.68 8.08
CA ASN A 27 -22.13 10.43 9.51
C ASN A 27 -20.94 10.96 10.30
N GLU A 28 -21.09 12.11 10.94
CA GLU A 28 -20.04 12.76 11.75
C GLU A 28 -19.62 11.96 13.00
N GLN A 29 -20.31 10.86 13.33
CA GLN A 29 -20.06 10.05 14.54
C GLN A 29 -19.15 8.84 14.29
N VAL A 30 -18.75 8.56 13.05
CA VAL A 30 -17.87 7.42 12.75
C VAL A 30 -16.47 7.70 13.30
N ALA A 31 -16.01 6.85 14.22
CA ALA A 31 -14.69 6.97 14.81
C ALA A 31 -13.62 6.54 13.77
N ILE A 32 -13.00 7.53 13.15
CA ILE A 32 -11.93 7.31 12.17
C ILE A 32 -10.60 7.13 12.90
N GLU A 33 -9.86 6.10 12.51
CA GLU A 33 -8.53 5.85 13.02
C GLU A 33 -7.51 6.89 12.53
N PRO A 34 -6.56 7.29 13.39
CA PRO A 34 -5.56 8.31 13.02
C PRO A 34 -4.71 7.96 11.79
N ILE A 35 -4.39 6.68 11.60
CA ILE A 35 -3.54 6.22 10.48
C ILE A 35 -4.20 6.48 9.11
N ALA A 36 -5.53 6.49 9.00
CA ALA A 36 -6.25 6.80 7.76
C ALA A 36 -6.08 8.26 7.31
N ALA A 37 -5.76 9.17 8.24
CA ALA A 37 -5.50 10.58 7.93
C ALA A 37 -4.18 10.81 7.18
N LEU A 38 -3.36 9.77 7.03
CA LEU A 38 -2.08 9.82 6.30
C LEU A 38 -2.10 8.97 5.03
N VAL A 39 -3.24 8.37 4.70
CA VAL A 39 -3.39 7.53 3.52
C VAL A 39 -3.88 8.41 2.36
N PRO A 40 -3.19 8.41 1.20
CA PRO A 40 -3.71 9.08 0.02
C PRO A 40 -5.07 8.52 -0.41
N PRO A 41 -6.05 9.36 -0.80
CA PRO A 41 -7.41 8.95 -1.09
C PRO A 41 -7.52 7.99 -2.28
N GLU A 42 -6.55 8.03 -3.20
CA GLU A 42 -6.49 7.11 -4.34
C GLU A 42 -5.90 5.73 -4.02
N CYS A 43 -5.45 5.50 -2.78
CA CYS A 43 -4.94 4.20 -2.36
C CYS A 43 -6.07 3.31 -1.85
N PHE A 44 -6.07 2.04 -2.25
CA PHE A 44 -6.75 1.01 -1.47
C PHE A 44 -6.14 0.96 -0.06
N TYR A 45 -6.95 0.60 0.92
CA TYR A 45 -6.58 0.62 2.33
C TYR A 45 -7.06 -0.63 3.05
N ILE A 46 -6.12 -1.41 3.56
CA ILE A 46 -6.39 -2.60 4.37
C ILE A 46 -5.71 -2.42 5.72
N ARG A 47 -6.50 -2.09 6.73
CA ARG A 47 -6.02 -1.91 8.10
C ARG A 47 -5.99 -3.24 8.86
N PHE A 48 -4.94 -3.43 9.66
CA PHE A 48 -4.80 -4.58 10.54
C PHE A 48 -5.02 -4.26 12.01
N GLY A 49 -4.87 -3.00 12.44
CA GLY A 49 -5.08 -2.55 13.82
C GLY A 49 -3.98 -2.98 14.79
N LYS A 50 -3.45 -4.19 14.62
CA LYS A 50 -2.34 -4.76 15.39
C LYS A 50 -1.38 -5.47 14.46
N PHE A 51 -0.10 -5.40 14.81
CA PHE A 51 0.94 -6.10 14.05
C PHE A 51 0.76 -7.62 14.10
N SER A 52 0.36 -8.19 15.24
CA SER A 52 -0.02 -9.60 15.36
C SER A 52 -1.11 -10.06 14.38
N ASN A 53 -2.10 -9.22 14.05
CA ASN A 53 -3.14 -9.55 13.06
C ASN A 53 -2.56 -9.67 11.64
N TYR A 54 -1.63 -8.77 11.30
CA TYR A 54 -0.91 -8.83 10.03
C TYR A 54 -0.04 -10.08 9.92
N LEU A 55 0.66 -10.45 11.00
CA LEU A 55 1.46 -11.69 11.03
C LEU A 55 0.59 -12.94 10.93
N TRP A 56 -0.56 -12.94 11.59
CA TRP A 56 -1.55 -14.02 11.47
C TRP A 56 -2.04 -14.15 10.03
N MET A 57 -2.40 -13.04 9.37
CA MET A 57 -2.80 -13.06 7.96
C MET A 57 -1.68 -13.59 7.08
N ASN A 58 -0.45 -13.11 7.23
CA ASN A 58 0.68 -13.59 6.43
C ASN A 58 0.96 -15.08 6.63
N ARG A 59 0.85 -15.59 7.86
CA ARG A 59 0.95 -17.02 8.15
C ARG A 59 -0.17 -17.79 7.48
N LEU A 60 -1.41 -17.31 7.60
CA LEU A 60 -2.58 -17.91 6.95
C LEU A 60 -2.42 -17.95 5.42
N THR A 61 -1.93 -16.90 4.79
CA THR A 61 -1.66 -16.87 3.35
C THR A 61 -0.49 -17.77 2.96
N ARG A 62 0.55 -17.89 3.79
CA ARG A 62 1.67 -18.80 3.54
C ARG A 62 1.24 -20.26 3.65
N ASP A 63 0.46 -20.58 4.66
CA ASP A 63 0.06 -21.96 5.00
C ASP A 63 -1.14 -22.43 4.16
N TYR A 64 -2.07 -21.53 3.82
CA TYR A 64 -3.36 -21.84 3.17
C TYR A 64 -3.67 -20.98 1.94
N GLY A 65 -2.75 -20.14 1.46
CA GLY A 65 -3.01 -19.19 0.35
C GLY A 65 -3.42 -19.83 -0.97
N GLY A 66 -3.21 -21.14 -1.16
CA GLY A 66 -3.84 -21.87 -2.27
C GLY A 66 -5.32 -22.18 -2.04
N ASP A 67 -5.70 -22.57 -0.82
CA ASP A 67 -7.05 -23.04 -0.51
C ASP A 67 -8.01 -21.87 -0.23
N LEU A 68 -7.56 -20.78 0.40
CA LEU A 68 -8.37 -19.57 0.57
C LEU A 68 -8.61 -18.84 -0.75
N ALA A 69 -7.62 -18.82 -1.65
CA ALA A 69 -7.79 -18.34 -3.02
C ALA A 69 -8.81 -19.17 -3.80
N ASN A 70 -8.77 -20.51 -3.64
CA ASN A 70 -9.72 -21.43 -4.24
C ASN A 70 -11.14 -21.33 -3.63
N MET A 71 -11.25 -20.95 -2.35
CA MET A 71 -12.53 -20.88 -1.63
C MET A 71 -13.23 -19.51 -1.76
N ILE A 72 -12.47 -18.43 -1.98
CA ILE A 72 -12.99 -17.05 -2.09
C ILE A 72 -13.15 -16.60 -3.54
N ALA A 73 -12.43 -17.17 -4.50
CA ALA A 73 -12.52 -16.73 -5.88
C ALA A 73 -12.58 -17.89 -6.87
N GLY A 74 -13.67 -17.93 -7.64
CA GLY A 74 -13.67 -18.46 -9.01
C GLY A 74 -12.77 -17.66 -9.96
N ARG A 75 -11.62 -17.13 -9.49
CA ARG A 75 -10.50 -16.51 -10.23
C ARG A 75 -9.40 -15.99 -9.26
N GLY A 76 -8.33 -16.77 -9.11
CA GLY A 76 -6.94 -16.28 -9.17
C GLY A 76 -6.41 -15.31 -8.10
N LEU A 77 -6.35 -15.72 -6.83
CA LEU A 77 -5.39 -15.13 -5.88
C LEU A 77 -4.14 -16.04 -5.83
N ASP A 78 -3.03 -15.59 -6.41
CA ASP A 78 -1.81 -16.39 -6.60
C ASP A 78 -0.88 -16.30 -5.38
N ARG A 79 -0.25 -17.41 -4.99
CA ARG A 79 0.72 -17.52 -3.87
C ARG A 79 1.96 -16.61 -4.05
N GLN A 80 2.18 -16.08 -5.25
CA GLN A 80 3.29 -15.17 -5.57
C GLN A 80 3.15 -13.77 -4.93
N MET A 81 1.95 -13.40 -4.45
CA MET A 81 1.66 -12.05 -3.94
C MET A 81 2.43 -11.70 -2.65
N THR A 82 2.36 -12.52 -1.60
CA THR A 82 3.02 -12.23 -0.31
C THR A 82 4.55 -12.27 -0.40
N ALA A 83 5.10 -13.24 -1.16
CA ALA A 83 6.54 -13.37 -1.37
C ALA A 83 7.12 -12.23 -2.25
N GLY A 84 6.30 -11.66 -3.14
CA GLY A 84 6.64 -10.47 -3.93
C GLY A 84 6.69 -9.20 -3.07
N ILE A 85 5.71 -9.02 -2.17
CA ILE A 85 5.63 -7.88 -1.23
C ILE A 85 6.83 -7.88 -0.27
N GLU A 86 7.10 -9.00 0.40
CA GLU A 86 8.25 -9.16 1.30
C GLU A 86 9.58 -8.87 0.62
N ARG A 87 9.75 -9.42 -0.60
CA ARG A 87 10.99 -9.30 -1.36
C ARG A 87 11.19 -7.88 -1.90
N GLN A 88 10.15 -7.23 -2.44
CA GLN A 88 10.26 -5.89 -3.01
C GLN A 88 10.42 -4.81 -1.93
N LEU A 89 9.74 -4.95 -0.79
CA LEU A 89 9.86 -4.00 0.32
C LEU A 89 11.13 -4.20 1.15
N ALA A 90 11.89 -5.28 0.89
CA ALA A 90 13.10 -5.64 1.63
C ALA A 90 12.84 -5.71 3.15
N VAL A 91 11.69 -6.26 3.50
CA VAL A 91 11.27 -6.45 4.89
C VAL A 91 11.01 -7.93 5.07
N LYS A 92 11.89 -8.64 5.78
CA LYS A 92 11.53 -9.94 6.31
C LYS A 92 10.72 -9.76 7.57
N TYR A 93 9.40 -9.91 7.44
CA TYR A 93 8.49 -9.67 8.57
C TYR A 93 8.77 -10.57 9.77
N ASN A 94 9.26 -11.80 9.60
CA ASN A 94 9.64 -12.66 10.73
C ASN A 94 10.79 -12.06 11.57
N GLU A 95 11.80 -11.45 10.92
CA GLU A 95 12.96 -10.85 11.59
C GLU A 95 12.59 -9.50 12.22
N LEU A 96 11.77 -8.69 11.53
CA LEU A 96 11.15 -7.50 12.12
C LEU A 96 10.21 -7.87 13.27
N SER A 97 9.45 -8.96 13.24
CA SER A 97 8.60 -9.39 14.37
C SER A 97 9.38 -9.84 15.60
N GLU A 98 10.50 -10.52 15.41
CA GLU A 98 11.39 -10.93 16.51
C GLU A 98 12.11 -9.72 17.14
N LEU A 99 12.39 -8.66 16.36
CA LEU A 99 13.06 -7.43 16.83
C LEU A 99 12.11 -6.33 17.31
N VAL A 100 10.89 -6.22 16.75
CA VAL A 100 9.96 -5.08 16.92
C VAL A 100 8.73 -5.47 17.74
N GLY A 101 8.23 -6.70 17.63
CA GLY A 101 7.08 -7.21 18.38
C GLY A 101 5.82 -6.32 18.38
N ASP A 102 4.81 -6.69 19.18
CA ASP A 102 3.62 -5.85 19.43
C ASP A 102 3.95 -4.61 20.29
N GLN A 103 5.18 -4.47 20.79
CA GLN A 103 5.59 -3.36 21.68
C GLN A 103 6.01 -2.09 20.93
N VAL A 104 6.37 -2.19 19.65
CA VAL A 104 6.95 -1.06 18.90
C VAL A 104 5.99 -0.52 17.82
N VAL A 105 4.90 -1.23 17.51
CA VAL A 105 3.86 -0.79 16.55
C VAL A 105 2.51 -0.62 17.26
N ASN A 106 1.84 0.51 17.05
CA ASN A 106 0.48 0.80 17.48
C ASN A 106 -0.54 0.27 16.47
N ASP A 107 -0.34 0.58 15.19
CA ASP A 107 -1.23 0.24 14.09
C ASP A 107 -0.43 0.01 12.80
N LEU A 108 -1.02 -0.71 11.85
CA LEU A 108 -0.46 -0.93 10.52
C LEU A 108 -1.58 -1.10 9.48
N ALA A 109 -1.32 -0.53 8.31
CA ALA A 109 -2.12 -0.72 7.11
C ALA A 109 -1.29 -1.07 5.89
N LEU A 110 -1.84 -1.90 5.02
CA LEU A 110 -1.38 -2.09 3.64
C LEU A 110 -2.12 -1.10 2.74
N ILE A 111 -1.35 -0.32 1.99
CA ILE A 111 -1.86 0.67 1.04
C ILE A 111 -1.29 0.43 -0.35
N GLY A 112 -2.01 0.83 -1.38
CA GLY A 112 -1.48 0.82 -2.73
C GLY A 112 -2.45 1.41 -3.74
N ARG A 113 -1.96 1.76 -4.92
CA ARG A 113 -2.79 2.38 -5.97
C ARG A 113 -3.51 1.36 -6.84
N ASP A 114 -3.07 0.10 -6.80
CA ASP A 114 -3.59 -0.95 -7.65
C ASP A 114 -3.29 -2.34 -7.05
N THR A 115 -4.12 -3.32 -7.39
CA THR A 115 -4.02 -4.71 -6.97
C THR A 115 -3.19 -5.59 -7.94
N PHE A 116 -2.62 -5.03 -9.01
CA PHE A 116 -1.73 -5.75 -9.95
C PHE A 116 -0.32 -6.02 -9.39
N PHE A 117 -0.23 -6.81 -8.32
CA PHE A 117 1.02 -7.12 -7.61
C PHE A 117 2.10 -7.82 -8.46
N ASN A 118 1.70 -8.50 -9.54
CA ASN A 118 2.60 -9.32 -10.38
C ASN A 118 3.50 -8.51 -11.33
N SER A 119 3.30 -7.19 -11.46
CA SER A 119 4.04 -6.35 -12.42
C SER A 119 4.74 -5.15 -11.79
N GLY A 120 5.04 -5.22 -10.48
CA GLY A 120 5.67 -4.11 -9.75
C GLY A 120 4.67 -3.06 -9.30
N ALA A 121 3.50 -3.51 -8.79
CA ALA A 121 2.48 -2.61 -8.27
C ALA A 121 3.04 -1.60 -7.26
N ALA A 122 2.44 -0.42 -7.30
CA ALA A 122 2.64 0.59 -6.28
C ALA A 122 1.86 0.19 -5.03
N PHE A 123 2.54 -0.41 -4.06
CA PHE A 123 2.01 -0.72 -2.74
C PHE A 123 3.03 -0.39 -1.65
N GLY A 124 2.58 -0.37 -0.41
CA GLY A 124 3.42 -0.13 0.74
C GLY A 124 2.70 -0.43 2.05
N LEU A 125 3.49 -0.52 3.11
CA LEU A 125 2.99 -0.62 4.47
C LEU A 125 3.17 0.72 5.16
N LEU A 126 2.09 1.20 5.75
CA LEU A 126 2.09 2.34 6.66
C LEU A 126 2.00 1.80 8.08
N PHE A 127 2.93 2.22 8.92
CA PHE A 127 3.00 1.85 10.33
C PHE A 127 2.80 3.09 11.19
N GLU A 128 2.05 2.95 12.27
CA GLU A 128 2.11 3.85 13.42
C GLU A 128 3.06 3.22 14.45
N ALA A 129 4.23 3.81 14.68
CA ALA A 129 5.20 3.30 15.64
C ALA A 129 4.87 3.80 17.06
N LYS A 130 4.84 2.89 18.03
CA LYS A 130 4.84 3.22 19.48
C LYS A 130 6.12 3.94 19.88
N ASN A 131 7.24 3.50 19.31
CA ASN A 131 8.55 4.11 19.49
C ASN A 131 9.24 4.26 18.14
N ALA A 132 9.12 5.46 17.58
CA ALA A 132 9.69 5.89 16.32
C ALA A 132 11.19 5.56 16.17
N PHE A 133 11.98 5.76 17.23
CA PHE A 133 13.42 5.54 17.22
C PHE A 133 13.77 4.05 17.16
N LEU A 134 13.13 3.23 17.99
CA LEU A 134 13.35 1.78 18.00
C LEU A 134 12.92 1.16 16.67
N PHE A 135 11.74 1.52 16.16
CA PHE A 135 11.25 1.04 14.87
C PHE A 135 12.25 1.36 13.75
N GLN A 136 12.71 2.62 13.68
CA GLN A 136 13.66 3.05 12.66
C GLN A 136 15.00 2.31 12.78
N THR A 137 15.49 2.09 14.00
CA THR A 137 16.73 1.32 14.23
C THR A 137 16.58 -0.11 13.73
N SER A 138 15.47 -0.79 14.03
CA SER A 138 15.20 -2.16 13.56
C SER A 138 15.09 -2.23 12.04
N VAL A 139 14.40 -1.27 11.40
CA VAL A 139 14.32 -1.22 9.93
C VAL A 139 15.69 -0.98 9.31
N GLN A 140 16.52 -0.11 9.89
CA GLN A 140 17.88 0.13 9.39
C GLN A 140 18.77 -1.12 9.50
N GLN A 141 18.66 -1.88 10.59
CA GLN A 141 19.37 -3.15 10.75
C GLN A 141 18.97 -4.17 9.67
N GLU A 142 17.67 -4.32 9.41
CA GLU A 142 17.16 -5.21 8.36
C GLU A 142 17.64 -4.79 6.98
N ARG A 143 17.57 -3.49 6.66
CA ARG A 143 18.04 -2.96 5.38
C ARG A 143 19.54 -3.18 5.18
N ALA A 144 20.35 -3.01 6.22
CA ALA A 144 21.77 -3.31 6.16
C ALA A 144 22.03 -4.80 5.91
N ALA A 145 21.26 -5.70 6.53
CA ALA A 145 21.35 -7.13 6.27
C ALA A 145 20.96 -7.50 4.84
N VAL A 146 19.90 -6.90 4.29
CA VAL A 146 19.50 -7.07 2.89
C VAL A 146 20.57 -6.53 1.94
N LEU A 147 21.11 -5.34 2.21
CA LEU A 147 22.18 -4.73 1.41
C LEU A 147 23.42 -5.64 1.37
N ALA A 148 23.79 -6.24 2.49
CA ALA A 148 24.92 -7.18 2.56
C ALA A 148 24.64 -8.46 1.76
N ARG A 149 23.44 -9.04 1.87
CA ARG A 149 23.04 -10.27 1.17
C ARG A 149 22.95 -10.08 -0.35
N GLU A 150 22.48 -8.92 -0.80
CA GLU A 150 22.17 -8.64 -2.21
C GLU A 150 23.26 -7.81 -2.90
N LYS A 151 24.42 -7.66 -2.25
CA LYS A 151 25.57 -6.89 -2.77
C LYS A 151 26.02 -7.39 -4.14
N GLU A 152 26.07 -8.71 -4.33
CA GLU A 152 26.44 -9.33 -5.62
C GLU A 152 25.40 -9.06 -6.72
N ASN A 153 24.15 -8.79 -6.35
CA ASN A 153 23.05 -8.41 -7.25
C ASN A 153 22.97 -6.89 -7.48
N GLY A 154 23.96 -6.13 -7.00
CA GLY A 154 24.04 -4.68 -7.20
C GLY A 154 23.13 -3.86 -6.28
N ALA A 155 22.71 -4.40 -5.13
CA ALA A 155 21.92 -3.65 -4.16
C ALA A 155 22.67 -2.39 -3.67
N THR A 156 21.93 -1.29 -3.58
CA THR A 156 22.44 0.00 -3.11
C THR A 156 21.42 0.64 -2.17
N GLU A 157 21.90 1.35 -1.15
CA GLU A 157 21.08 2.21 -0.31
C GLU A 157 21.51 3.67 -0.49
N GLN A 158 20.54 4.55 -0.75
CA GLN A 158 20.77 5.97 -1.02
C GLN A 158 19.79 6.82 -0.21
N SER A 159 20.27 7.96 0.30
CA SER A 159 19.37 9.01 0.79
C SER A 159 19.02 9.94 -0.37
N ILE A 160 17.75 9.95 -0.75
CA ILE A 160 17.21 10.79 -1.80
C ILE A 160 16.25 11.82 -1.20
N GLU A 161 15.98 12.90 -1.93
CA GLU A 161 15.02 13.92 -1.55
C GLU A 161 13.71 13.74 -2.33
N ILE A 162 12.60 13.69 -1.59
CA ILE A 162 11.23 13.64 -2.14
C ILE A 162 10.39 14.63 -1.33
N ALA A 163 9.68 15.54 -2.01
CA ALA A 163 8.84 16.57 -1.37
C ALA A 163 9.56 17.33 -0.24
N GLY A 164 10.82 17.72 -0.48
CA GLY A 164 11.66 18.47 0.48
C GLY A 164 12.16 17.66 1.69
N ARG A 165 11.94 16.33 1.71
CA ARG A 165 12.24 15.45 2.85
C ARG A 165 13.19 14.34 2.44
N LYS A 166 14.06 13.93 3.36
CA LYS A 166 14.99 12.81 3.15
C LYS A 166 14.25 11.48 3.24
N VAL A 167 14.43 10.66 2.21
CA VAL A 167 13.86 9.31 2.09
C VAL A 167 15.01 8.34 1.82
N SER A 168 15.04 7.20 2.50
CA SER A 168 16.00 6.13 2.16
C SER A 168 15.43 5.27 1.05
N LEU A 169 16.20 5.06 -0.02
CA LEU A 169 15.90 4.15 -1.12
C LEU A 169 16.90 3.00 -1.07
N LEU A 170 16.40 1.78 -0.90
CA LEU A 170 17.16 0.54 -1.07
C LEU A 170 16.68 -0.09 -2.37
N SER A 171 17.59 -0.31 -3.31
CA SER A 171 17.22 -0.82 -4.64
C SER A 171 18.30 -1.66 -5.30
N THR A 172 17.88 -2.58 -6.16
CA THR A 172 18.72 -3.29 -7.13
C THR A 172 18.46 -2.75 -8.55
N PRO A 173 19.41 -2.88 -9.51
CA PRO A 173 19.24 -2.35 -10.86
C PRO A 173 18.06 -2.96 -11.62
N ASP A 174 17.71 -4.21 -11.30
CA ASP A 174 16.59 -4.96 -11.88
C ASP A 174 15.25 -4.70 -11.16
N ASN A 175 15.22 -3.80 -10.16
CA ASN A 175 14.05 -3.49 -9.32
C ASN A 175 13.44 -4.70 -8.60
N ARG A 176 14.16 -5.82 -8.46
CA ARG A 176 13.73 -6.92 -7.58
C ARG A 176 13.62 -6.45 -6.13
N ILE A 177 14.48 -5.52 -5.75
CA ILE A 177 14.33 -4.69 -4.56
C ILE A 177 14.13 -3.26 -5.00
N ARG A 178 13.09 -2.63 -4.49
CA ARG A 178 12.83 -1.20 -4.64
C ARG A 178 12.01 -0.80 -3.42
N SER A 179 12.66 -0.26 -2.41
CA SER A 179 12.07 -0.02 -1.10
C SER A 179 12.40 1.39 -0.63
N PHE A 180 11.41 2.27 -0.72
CA PHE A 180 11.43 3.61 -0.15
C PHE A 180 11.01 3.54 1.32
N PHE A 181 11.79 4.16 2.19
CA PHE A 181 11.51 4.35 3.60
C PHE A 181 11.36 5.83 3.89
N ALA A 182 10.11 6.23 4.15
CA ALA A 182 9.71 7.59 4.47
C ALA A 182 9.19 7.68 5.91
N ALA A 183 9.45 8.79 6.57
CA ALA A 183 9.09 9.02 7.96
C ALA A 183 8.39 10.37 8.15
N HIS A 184 7.43 10.40 9.08
CA HIS A 184 6.78 11.61 9.58
C HIS A 184 6.26 11.34 11.00
N GLU A 185 6.69 12.13 12.00
CA GLU A 185 6.34 11.92 13.41
C GLU A 185 6.55 10.45 13.86
N ASN A 186 5.49 9.79 14.29
CA ASN A 186 5.48 8.37 14.66
C ASN A 186 5.16 7.43 13.48
N TYR A 187 4.83 7.96 12.31
CA TYR A 187 4.42 7.17 11.16
C TYR A 187 5.60 6.83 10.26
N ARG A 188 5.60 5.59 9.76
CA ARG A 188 6.65 5.05 8.89
C ARG A 188 6.02 4.41 7.68
N LEU A 189 6.42 4.86 6.50
CA LEU A 189 5.95 4.32 5.23
C LEU A 189 7.10 3.53 4.59
N ILE A 190 6.84 2.26 4.28
CA ILE A 190 7.72 1.40 3.49
C ILE A 190 6.99 1.05 2.20
N THR A 191 7.45 1.53 1.04
CA THR A 191 6.73 1.34 -0.23
C THR A 191 7.66 1.04 -1.39
N SER A 192 7.13 0.36 -2.40
CA SER A 192 7.81 0.14 -3.68
C SER A 192 7.71 1.34 -4.63
N SER A 193 6.92 2.36 -4.29
CA SER A 193 6.53 3.43 -5.20
C SER A 193 6.90 4.81 -4.69
N ARG A 194 7.73 5.51 -5.47
CA ARG A 194 8.00 6.94 -5.28
C ARG A 194 6.72 7.77 -5.26
N ALA A 195 5.77 7.48 -6.13
CA ALA A 195 4.52 8.24 -6.21
C ALA A 195 3.70 8.12 -4.92
N ILE A 196 3.72 6.97 -4.24
CA ILE A 196 3.06 6.82 -2.94
C ILE A 196 3.77 7.68 -1.88
N VAL A 197 5.10 7.78 -1.90
CA VAL A 197 5.84 8.67 -1.00
C VAL A 197 5.49 10.14 -1.23
N GLU A 198 5.42 10.56 -2.50
CA GLU A 198 5.04 11.93 -2.87
C GLU A 198 3.63 12.26 -2.36
N ARG A 199 2.68 11.35 -2.57
CA ARG A 199 1.29 11.51 -2.13
C ARG A 199 1.14 11.45 -0.61
N PHE A 200 1.90 10.58 0.06
CA PHE A 200 1.98 10.53 1.52
C PHE A 200 2.42 11.88 2.11
N TYR A 201 3.46 12.50 1.54
CA TYR A 201 3.89 13.82 1.99
C TYR A 201 2.93 14.94 1.59
N ALA A 202 2.26 14.84 0.44
CA ALA A 202 1.21 15.79 0.05
C ALA A 202 0.05 15.81 1.06
N VAL A 203 -0.39 14.64 1.52
CA VAL A 203 -1.41 14.52 2.58
C VAL A 203 -0.92 15.16 3.89
N ILE A 204 0.34 14.92 4.27
CA ILE A 204 0.96 15.56 5.45
C ILE A 204 1.00 17.09 5.30
N ASP A 205 1.17 17.58 4.08
CA ASP A 205 1.21 19.00 3.73
C ASP A 205 -0.20 19.63 3.58
N GLY A 206 -1.26 18.87 3.89
CA GLY A 206 -2.63 19.38 4.00
C GLY A 206 -3.53 19.06 2.81
N GLU A 207 -3.08 18.25 1.85
CA GLU A 207 -3.99 17.69 0.85
C GLU A 207 -4.98 16.68 1.46
N GLN A 208 -6.08 16.42 0.74
CA GLN A 208 -7.11 15.49 1.20
C GLN A 208 -6.54 14.10 1.44
N SER A 209 -6.83 13.54 2.62
CA SER A 209 -6.56 12.15 3.01
C SER A 209 -7.77 11.25 2.79
N LEU A 210 -7.55 9.94 2.83
CA LEU A 210 -8.63 8.93 2.83
C LEU A 210 -9.65 9.20 3.96
N ALA A 211 -9.19 9.55 5.16
CA ALA A 211 -10.05 9.89 6.30
C ALA A 211 -11.01 11.06 6.04
N GLN A 212 -10.75 11.89 5.02
CA GLN A 212 -11.57 13.04 4.65
C GLN A 212 -12.44 12.79 3.42
N THR A 213 -12.45 11.55 2.89
CA THR A 213 -13.28 11.19 1.73
C THR A 213 -14.69 10.81 2.19
N PRO A 214 -15.75 11.26 1.49
CA PRO A 214 -17.13 10.88 1.82
C PRO A 214 -17.34 9.36 1.88
N GLU A 215 -16.67 8.62 1.00
CA GLU A 215 -16.76 7.17 0.90
C GLU A 215 -16.23 6.46 2.15
N TYR A 216 -15.20 7.04 2.78
CA TYR A 216 -14.58 6.46 3.96
C TYR A 216 -15.34 6.79 5.25
N VAL A 217 -15.83 8.02 5.37
CA VAL A 217 -16.57 8.50 6.56
C VAL A 217 -17.97 7.85 6.66
N TYR A 218 -18.43 7.16 5.61
CA TYR A 218 -19.76 6.56 5.54
C TYR A 218 -19.84 5.08 5.98
N THR A 219 -18.71 4.36 6.07
CA THR A 219 -18.69 2.90 6.35
C THR A 219 -18.71 2.60 7.84
#